data_AF-A0AAW4KYQ7-F1
#
_entry.id   AF-A0AAW4KYQ7-F1
#
_cell.length_a   1.000
_cell.length_b   1.000
_cell.length_c   1.000
_cell.angle_alpha   90.00
_cell.angle_beta   90.00
_cell.angle_gamma   90.00
#
_symmetry.space_group_name_H-M   'P 1'
#
loop_
_entity.id
_entity.type
_entity.pdbx_description
1 polymer ?
#
loop_
_entity_poly.entity_id
_entity_poly.type
_entity_poly.pdbx_seq_one_letter_code
_entity_poly.pdbx_strand_id
1 'polypeptide(L)'
;MSLKPLLSVPVLGFVCLLSACAGPIPKADPSEAWIGLQEEAPNDLMAERVDGKRVDDGRYFEVTPGDHRLDVTLFEDEPGDD
;
A
#
# COMPACT_ATOMS: atom_id res chain seq x y z
N MET A 1 -12.80 41.57 -21.89
CA MET A 1 -12.01 40.92 -20.83
C MET A 1 -12.39 39.44 -20.80
N SER A 2 -11.43 38.55 -21.04
CA SER A 2 -11.68 37.11 -21.23
C SER A 2 -12.08 36.46 -19.90
N LEU A 3 -13.32 35.98 -19.78
CA LEU A 3 -13.83 35.24 -18.59
C LEU A 3 -13.23 33.82 -18.44
N LYS A 4 -12.38 33.40 -19.38
CA LYS A 4 -11.78 32.05 -19.43
C LYS A 4 -10.94 31.65 -18.19
N PRO A 5 -10.21 32.52 -17.47
CA PRO A 5 -9.37 32.09 -16.36
C PRO A 5 -10.14 31.93 -15.03
N LEU A 6 -11.40 32.41 -14.94
CA LEU A 6 -12.21 32.28 -13.72
C LEU A 6 -12.84 30.89 -13.57
N LEU A 7 -13.05 30.18 -14.69
CA LEU A 7 -13.64 28.84 -14.72
C LEU A 7 -12.58 27.73 -14.55
N SER A 8 -11.29 28.04 -14.74
CA SER A 8 -10.19 27.06 -14.61
C SER A 8 -9.81 26.72 -13.18
N VAL A 9 -10.01 27.65 -12.23
CA VAL A 9 -9.69 27.43 -10.80
C VAL A 9 -10.53 26.32 -10.15
N PRO A 10 -11.89 26.32 -10.26
CA PRO A 10 -12.69 25.25 -9.68
C PRO A 10 -12.48 23.89 -10.35
N VAL A 11 -12.22 23.87 -11.66
CA VAL A 11 -11.91 22.63 -12.39
C VAL A 11 -10.59 22.03 -11.93
N LEU A 12 -9.55 22.85 -11.74
CA LEU A 12 -8.26 22.37 -11.23
C LEU A 12 -8.38 21.85 -9.80
N GLY A 13 -9.14 22.55 -8.93
CA GLY A 13 -9.40 22.10 -7.57
C GLY A 13 -10.12 20.75 -7.52
N PHE A 14 -11.12 20.54 -8.37
CA PHE A 14 -11.85 19.28 -8.46
C PHE A 14 -10.96 18.11 -8.91
N VAL A 15 -10.08 18.34 -9.91
CA VAL A 15 -9.14 17.31 -10.38
C VAL A 15 -8.11 16.95 -9.30
N CYS A 16 -7.58 17.94 -8.56
CA CYS A 16 -6.64 17.67 -7.47
C CYS A 16 -7.28 16.82 -6.34
N LEU A 17 -8.55 17.10 -5.99
CA LEU A 17 -9.27 16.34 -4.96
C LEU A 17 -9.49 14.87 -5.36
N LEU A 18 -9.68 14.57 -6.64
CA LEU A 18 -9.87 13.20 -7.13
C LEU A 18 -8.56 12.38 -7.16
N SER A 19 -7.40 13.04 -7.23
CA SER A 19 -6.09 12.37 -7.29
C SER A 19 -5.55 11.89 -5.93
N ALA A 20 -6.23 12.20 -4.82
CA ALA A 20 -5.73 11.92 -3.48
C ALA A 20 -5.90 10.46 -3.03
N CYS A 21 -6.75 9.67 -3.70
CA CYS A 21 -7.14 8.33 -3.22
C CYS A 21 -6.22 7.19 -3.69
N ALA A 22 -5.29 7.45 -4.61
CA ALA A 22 -4.35 6.45 -5.11
C ALA A 22 -2.92 6.96 -4.92
N GLY A 23 -2.33 6.65 -3.76
CA GLY A 23 -0.91 6.91 -3.52
C GLY A 23 -0.05 6.18 -4.55
N PRO A 24 1.11 6.74 -4.96
CA PRO A 24 1.99 6.07 -5.90
C PRO A 24 2.43 4.73 -5.33
N ILE A 25 2.29 3.67 -6.13
CA ILE A 25 2.90 2.38 -5.79
C ILE A 25 4.42 2.59 -5.75
N PRO A 26 5.12 2.16 -4.69
CA PRO A 26 6.55 2.34 -4.61
C PRO A 26 7.24 1.56 -5.73
N LYS A 27 8.31 2.14 -6.28
CA LYS A 27 9.06 1.55 -7.37
C LYS A 27 9.96 0.46 -6.81
N ALA A 28 9.76 -0.78 -7.26
CA ALA A 28 10.59 -1.92 -6.85
C ALA A 28 12.07 -1.74 -7.25
N ASP A 29 12.99 -2.09 -6.35
CA ASP A 29 14.42 -2.19 -6.63
C ASP A 29 14.73 -3.53 -7.32
N PRO A 30 15.29 -3.53 -8.55
CA PRO A 30 15.60 -4.76 -9.27
C PRO A 30 16.73 -5.61 -8.66
N SER A 31 17.46 -5.09 -7.68
CA SER A 31 18.49 -5.84 -6.94
C SER A 31 17.93 -6.55 -5.70
N GLU A 32 16.70 -6.27 -5.33
CA GLU A 32 15.99 -6.87 -4.21
C GLU A 32 14.81 -7.71 -4.69
N ALA A 33 14.34 -8.61 -3.83
CA ALA A 33 13.15 -9.39 -4.07
C ALA A 33 11.94 -8.66 -3.48
N TRP A 34 10.99 -8.29 -4.34
CA TRP A 34 9.68 -7.81 -3.92
C TRP A 34 8.83 -8.97 -3.44
N ILE A 35 8.40 -8.93 -2.18
CA ILE A 35 7.57 -9.95 -1.55
C ILE A 35 6.23 -9.33 -1.17
N GLY A 36 5.15 -9.98 -1.58
CA GLY A 36 3.79 -9.70 -1.10
C GLY A 36 3.21 -10.94 -0.43
N LEU A 37 2.29 -10.73 0.50
CA LEU A 37 1.53 -11.81 1.13
C LEU A 37 0.17 -11.92 0.44
N GLN A 38 -0.29 -13.16 0.26
CA GLN A 38 -1.60 -13.43 -0.32
C GLN A 38 -2.67 -13.11 0.73
N GLU A 39 -3.57 -12.19 0.41
CA GLU A 39 -4.80 -11.93 1.18
C GLU A 39 -5.82 -13.03 0.86
N GLU A 40 -6.36 -13.71 1.88
CA GLU A 40 -7.22 -14.89 1.75
C GLU A 40 -8.42 -14.79 2.71
N ALA A 41 -9.47 -14.09 2.27
CA ALA A 41 -10.67 -13.87 3.07
C ALA A 41 -11.24 -15.20 3.64
N PRO A 42 -11.67 -15.22 4.93
CA PRO A 42 -11.89 -14.07 5.81
C PRO A 42 -10.64 -13.59 6.57
N ASN A 43 -9.46 -14.18 6.31
CA ASN A 43 -8.28 -13.91 7.11
C ASN A 43 -7.22 -13.15 6.30
N ASP A 44 -6.53 -12.23 6.95
CA ASP A 44 -5.47 -11.46 6.32
C ASP A 44 -4.13 -11.76 6.99
N LEU A 45 -3.14 -12.17 6.19
CA LEU A 45 -1.76 -12.35 6.64
C LEU A 45 -0.94 -11.11 6.28
N MET A 46 -0.39 -10.44 7.29
CA MET A 46 0.32 -9.17 7.12
C MET A 46 1.76 -9.26 7.63
N ALA A 47 2.71 -8.67 6.90
CA ALA A 47 4.09 -8.60 7.34
C ALA A 47 4.24 -7.59 8.48
N GLU A 48 4.90 -7.99 9.58
CA GLU A 48 5.14 -7.11 10.73
C GLU A 48 6.59 -6.65 10.81
N ARG A 49 7.54 -7.59 10.70
CA ARG A 49 8.99 -7.30 10.74
C ARG A 49 9.77 -8.17 9.78
N VAL A 50 10.81 -7.59 9.20
CA VAL A 50 11.87 -8.28 8.44
C VAL A 50 13.18 -8.07 9.16
N ASP A 51 13.87 -9.15 9.51
CA ASP A 51 15.14 -9.15 10.26
C ASP A 51 15.08 -8.31 11.54
N GLY A 52 13.93 -8.35 12.22
CA GLY A 52 13.67 -7.60 13.45
C GLY A 52 13.34 -6.11 13.26
N LYS A 53 13.31 -5.59 12.02
CA LYS A 53 12.89 -4.22 11.72
C LYS A 53 11.44 -4.18 11.29
N ARG A 54 10.67 -3.21 11.80
CA ARG A 54 9.25 -3.04 11.43
C ARG A 54 9.12 -2.69 9.95
N VAL A 55 8.15 -3.31 9.28
CA VAL A 55 7.80 -3.03 7.89
C VAL A 55 6.88 -1.79 7.84
N ASP A 56 7.11 -0.90 6.88
CA ASP A 56 6.32 0.32 6.71
C ASP A 56 4.94 0.05 6.09
N ASP A 57 4.85 -0.90 5.14
CA ASP A 57 3.61 -1.38 4.53
C ASP A 57 3.56 -2.91 4.60
N GLY A 58 2.69 -3.48 5.43
CA GLY A 58 2.67 -4.92 5.66
C GLY A 58 2.19 -5.77 4.47
N ARG A 59 1.65 -5.12 3.43
CA ARG A 59 1.17 -5.79 2.21
C ARG A 59 2.31 -6.18 1.27
N TYR A 60 3.42 -5.45 1.32
CA TYR A 60 4.59 -5.72 0.50
C TYR A 60 5.88 -5.16 1.11
N PHE A 61 7.00 -5.81 0.85
CA PHE A 61 8.32 -5.38 1.30
C PHE A 61 9.40 -5.94 0.39
N GLU A 62 10.61 -5.40 0.50
CA GLU A 62 11.76 -5.87 -0.25
C GLU A 62 12.80 -6.49 0.67
N VAL A 63 13.49 -7.50 0.16
CA VAL A 63 14.63 -8.12 0.85
C VAL A 63 15.79 -8.30 -0.11
N THR A 64 17.00 -8.14 0.41
CA THR A 64 18.21 -8.46 -0.34
C THR A 64 18.32 -9.97 -0.61
N PRO A 65 19.18 -10.42 -1.54
CA PRO A 65 19.48 -11.84 -1.68
C PRO A 65 20.17 -12.39 -0.43
N GLY A 66 19.63 -13.47 0.15
CA GLY A 66 20.22 -14.13 1.31
C GLY A 66 19.19 -14.70 2.27
N ASP A 67 19.64 -15.00 3.49
CA ASP A 67 18.80 -15.49 4.57
C ASP A 67 18.10 -14.33 5.27
N HIS A 68 16.78 -14.43 5.39
CA HIS A 68 15.94 -13.42 6.03
C HIS A 68 14.92 -14.08 6.96
N ARG A 69 14.55 -13.36 8.03
CA ARG A 69 13.48 -13.78 8.93
C ARG A 69 12.30 -12.81 8.81
N LEU A 70 11.14 -13.37 8.50
CA LEU A 70 9.86 -12.65 8.46
C LEU A 70 9.03 -13.00 9.71
N ASP A 71 8.63 -11.97 10.44
CA ASP A 71 7.58 -12.06 11.44
C ASP A 71 6.26 -11.56 10.82
N VAL A 72 5.18 -12.33 10.96
CA VAL A 72 3.86 -12.05 10.40
C VAL A 72 2.78 -12.00 11.48
N THR A 73 1.72 -11.26 11.20
CA THR A 73 0.49 -11.26 12.00
C THR A 73 -0.64 -11.83 11.14
N LEU A 74 -1.38 -12.78 11.70
CA LEU A 74 -2.64 -13.26 11.13
C LEU A 74 -3.78 -12.45 11.77
N PHE A 75 -4.57 -11.80 10.93
CA PHE A 75 -5.84 -11.19 11.31
C PHE A 75 -6.95 -12.15 10.92
N GLU A 76 -7.73 -12.59 11.90
CA GLU A 76 -8.85 -13.50 11.69
C GLU A 76 -10.14 -12.71 11.91
N ASP A 77 -11.00 -12.66 10.89
CA ASP A 77 -12.37 -12.22 11.09
C ASP A 77 -13.22 -13.43 11.48
N GLU A 78 -13.79 -13.40 12.69
CA GLU A 78 -14.79 -14.39 13.08
C GLU A 78 -16.01 -14.24 12.15
N PRO A 79 -16.53 -15.32 11.55
CA PRO A 79 -17.76 -15.24 10.77
C PRO A 79 -18.86 -14.72 11.69
N GLY A 80 -19.41 -13.55 11.35
CA GLY A 80 -20.53 -12.98 12.10
C GLY A 80 -21.66 -14.00 12.22
N ASP A 81 -22.17 -14.18 13.44
CA ASP A 81 -23.37 -14.98 13.74
C ASP A 81 -24.60 -14.31 13.10
N ASP A 82 -24.75 -14.45 11.77
CA ASP A 82 -25.96 -14.09 11.02
C ASP A 82 -26.91 -15.30 10.88
#